data_AF-A0A285T8X4-F1
#
_entry.id   AF-A0A285T8X4-F1
#
_cell.length_a   1.000
_cell.length_b   1.000
_cell.length_c   1.000
_cell.angle_alpha   90.00
_cell.angle_beta   90.00
_cell.angle_gamma   90.00
#
_symmetry.space_group_name_H-M   'P 1'
#
loop_
_entity.id
_entity.type
_entity.pdbx_description
1 polymer ?
#
loop_
_entity_poly.entity_id
_entity_poly.type
_entity_poly.pdbx_seq_one_letter_code
_entity_poly.pdbx_strand_id
1 'polypeptide(L)'
;MHIDLASFVPQSDRDLENHLRISDFIAGEPKAFENDPVTSHVTGSAFVVNEKRSHVVLTHHRKLKRWLQLGGHCDGVRDVLFVAQREAYEESGLSWIRPLSSAIFDIDIHEIPENAKGPAHLHYDMRFLFEADMCDPLKITDESDDLAWVALDRLEDYTDEHSVLVMRDKLRGFAQG
;
A
#
# COMPACT_ATOMS: atom_id res chain seq x y z
N MET A 1 13.52 10.30 -7.67
CA MET A 1 12.70 10.06 -8.88
C MET A 1 11.46 10.94 -8.79
N HIS A 2 10.95 11.52 -9.87
CA HIS A 2 9.62 12.17 -9.86
C HIS A 2 8.56 11.05 -9.84
N ILE A 3 7.48 11.22 -9.08
CA ILE A 3 6.33 10.30 -9.15
C ILE A 3 5.68 10.52 -10.49
N ASP A 4 5.63 9.47 -11.30
CA ASP A 4 4.93 9.51 -12.57
C ASP A 4 3.48 9.03 -12.36
N LEU A 5 2.64 9.94 -11.87
CA LEU A 5 1.20 9.69 -11.78
C LEU A 5 0.59 9.40 -13.16
N ALA A 6 1.19 9.89 -14.25
CA ALA A 6 0.70 9.64 -15.61
C ALA A 6 0.88 8.18 -16.05
N SER A 7 1.69 7.39 -15.33
CA SER A 7 1.82 5.95 -15.56
C SER A 7 0.65 5.13 -15.00
N PHE A 8 -0.17 5.70 -14.11
CA PHE A 8 -1.35 5.03 -13.58
C PHE A 8 -2.46 4.99 -14.63
N VAL A 9 -2.95 3.79 -14.95
CA VAL A 9 -4.05 3.59 -15.89
C VAL A 9 -5.30 3.21 -15.09
N PRO A 10 -6.31 4.10 -14.97
CA PRO A 10 -7.55 3.79 -14.26
C PRO A 10 -8.29 2.60 -14.89
N GLN A 11 -8.73 1.65 -14.06
CA GLN A 11 -9.51 0.49 -14.49
C GLN A 11 -10.96 0.52 -14.02
N SER A 12 -11.33 1.53 -13.22
CA SER A 12 -12.66 1.74 -12.67
C SER A 12 -12.92 3.23 -12.41
N ASP A 13 -14.18 3.59 -12.12
CA ASP A 13 -14.54 4.95 -11.73
C ASP A 13 -13.83 5.38 -10.43
N ARG A 14 -13.68 4.45 -9.46
CA ARG A 14 -12.89 4.67 -8.23
C ARG A 14 -11.46 5.05 -8.57
N ASP A 15 -10.83 4.32 -9.50
CA ASP A 15 -9.45 4.57 -9.87
C ASP A 15 -9.29 5.96 -10.50
N LEU A 16 -10.21 6.33 -11.39
CA LEU A 16 -10.20 7.63 -12.04
C LEU A 16 -10.40 8.74 -11.01
N GLU A 17 -11.38 8.60 -10.12
CA GLU A 17 -11.63 9.57 -9.05
C GLU A 17 -10.42 9.74 -8.14
N ASN A 18 -9.86 8.63 -7.64
CA ASN A 18 -8.70 8.66 -6.76
C ASN A 18 -7.47 9.24 -7.46
N HIS A 19 -7.25 8.91 -8.72
CA HIS A 19 -6.17 9.45 -9.54
C HIS A 19 -6.28 10.97 -9.69
N LEU A 20 -7.47 11.50 -9.98
CA LEU A 20 -7.69 12.95 -10.07
C LEU A 20 -7.47 13.62 -8.72
N ARG A 21 -8.04 13.07 -7.65
CA ARG A 21 -7.94 13.64 -6.30
C ARG A 21 -6.51 13.70 -5.78
N ILE A 22 -5.71 12.64 -5.96
CA ILE A 22 -4.30 12.65 -5.54
C ILE A 22 -3.45 13.59 -6.40
N SER A 23 -3.76 13.70 -7.69
CA SER A 23 -3.07 14.62 -8.60
C SER A 23 -3.31 16.07 -8.20
N ASP A 24 -4.57 16.43 -7.94
CA ASP A 24 -4.96 17.76 -7.48
C ASP A 24 -4.32 18.07 -6.11
N PHE A 25 -4.30 17.10 -5.19
CA PHE A 25 -3.69 17.25 -3.89
C PHE A 25 -2.17 17.52 -3.99
N ILE A 26 -1.44 16.71 -4.75
CA ILE A 26 0.01 16.88 -4.93
C ILE A 26 0.35 18.20 -5.64
N ALA A 27 -0.50 18.63 -6.58
CA ALA A 27 -0.33 19.92 -7.25
C ALA A 27 -0.61 21.11 -6.32
N GLY A 28 -1.56 20.96 -5.39
CA GLY A 28 -2.01 22.02 -4.47
C GLY A 28 -1.26 22.11 -3.14
N GLU A 29 -0.62 21.02 -2.68
CA GLU A 29 0.05 20.93 -1.38
C GLU A 29 1.56 20.66 -1.56
N PRO A 30 2.42 21.70 -1.43
CA PRO A 30 3.87 21.56 -1.57
C PRO A 30 4.53 20.54 -0.62
N LYS A 31 3.89 20.28 0.53
CA LYS A 31 4.33 19.33 1.55
C LYS A 31 3.53 18.04 1.56
N ALA A 32 2.90 17.65 0.45
CA ALA A 32 2.06 16.46 0.36
C ALA A 32 2.73 15.15 0.81
N PHE A 33 4.06 15.08 0.88
CA PHE A 33 4.83 13.90 1.28
C PHE A 33 5.34 13.95 2.72
N GLU A 34 5.14 15.06 3.42
CA GLU A 34 5.42 15.18 4.85
C GLU A 34 4.30 14.47 5.64
N ASN A 35 4.65 13.87 6.77
CA ASN A 35 3.65 13.29 7.67
C ASN A 35 2.97 14.39 8.51
N ASP A 36 2.15 15.20 7.85
CA ASP A 36 1.37 16.28 8.46
C ASP A 36 -0.12 15.94 8.44
N PRO A 37 -0.71 15.59 9.60
CA PRO A 37 -2.15 15.36 9.73
C PRO A 37 -3.01 16.60 9.45
N VAL A 38 -2.47 17.82 9.53
CA VAL A 38 -3.27 19.04 9.30
C VAL A 38 -3.60 19.22 7.82
N THR A 39 -2.69 18.82 6.93
CA THR A 39 -2.83 19.00 5.48
C THR A 39 -3.34 17.75 4.76
N SER A 40 -3.43 16.60 5.44
CA SER A 40 -3.39 15.28 4.78
C SER A 40 -2.03 15.01 4.13
N HIS A 41 -1.78 13.77 3.73
CA HIS A 41 -0.49 13.42 3.13
C HIS A 41 -0.52 12.10 2.34
N VAL A 42 0.53 11.90 1.55
CA VAL A 42 0.77 10.70 0.74
C VAL A 42 1.42 9.61 1.58
N THR A 43 0.95 8.38 1.39
CA THR A 43 1.55 7.16 1.94
C THR A 43 1.93 6.20 0.81
N GLY A 44 2.81 5.25 1.12
CA GLY A 44 3.22 4.20 0.20
C GLY A 44 2.91 2.83 0.77
N SER A 45 2.14 2.03 0.03
CA SER A 45 1.79 0.66 0.43
C SER A 45 2.31 -0.39 -0.55
N ALA A 46 2.58 -1.58 -0.02
CA ALA A 46 3.14 -2.71 -0.75
C ALA A 46 2.24 -3.95 -0.64
N PHE A 47 1.75 -4.41 -1.80
CA PHE A 47 1.27 -5.77 -1.95
C PHE A 47 2.44 -6.66 -2.36
N VAL A 48 2.91 -7.50 -1.44
CA VAL A 48 4.00 -8.45 -1.70
C VAL A 48 3.39 -9.81 -2.03
N VAL A 49 3.49 -10.24 -3.29
CA VAL A 49 2.99 -11.54 -3.75
C VAL A 49 4.11 -12.56 -3.91
N ASN A 50 3.76 -13.85 -3.91
CA ASN A 50 4.71 -14.89 -4.26
C ASN A 50 4.91 -15.00 -5.78
N GLU A 51 5.94 -15.74 -6.21
CA GLU A 51 6.21 -16.00 -7.63
C GLU A 51 5.02 -16.64 -8.38
N LYS A 52 4.13 -17.36 -7.70
CA LYS A 52 2.95 -17.94 -8.35
C LYS A 52 1.75 -17.00 -8.41
N ARG A 53 1.86 -15.79 -7.84
CA ARG A 53 0.77 -14.81 -7.72
C ARG A 53 -0.48 -15.43 -7.09
N SER A 54 -0.27 -16.35 -6.15
CA SER A 54 -1.32 -17.10 -5.46
C SER A 54 -1.46 -16.73 -4.00
N HIS A 55 -0.43 -16.10 -3.42
CA HIS A 55 -0.43 -15.64 -2.04
C HIS A 55 0.06 -14.20 -1.97
N VAL A 56 -0.37 -13.48 -0.94
CA VAL A 56 0.07 -12.13 -0.59
C VAL A 56 0.48 -12.08 0.89
N VAL A 57 1.49 -11.30 1.24
CA VAL A 57 1.81 -11.02 2.64
C VAL A 57 0.79 -10.04 3.20
N LEU A 58 0.14 -10.41 4.31
CA LEU A 58 -0.66 -9.50 5.13
C LEU A 58 -0.07 -9.40 6.55
N THR A 59 -0.23 -8.24 7.16
CA THR A 59 0.11 -7.94 8.54
C THR A 59 -1.16 -7.80 9.38
N HIS A 60 -1.22 -8.49 10.52
CA HIS A 60 -2.24 -8.22 11.53
C HIS A 60 -1.79 -7.02 12.36
N HIS A 61 -2.20 -5.83 11.93
CA HIS A 61 -1.70 -4.58 12.48
C HIS A 61 -2.09 -4.41 13.94
N ARG A 62 -1.09 -4.24 14.81
CA ARG A 62 -1.25 -4.30 16.28
C ARG A 62 -2.20 -3.26 16.83
N LYS A 63 -2.22 -2.05 16.26
CA LYS A 63 -3.07 -0.94 16.73
C LYS A 63 -4.48 -1.00 16.15
N LEU A 64 -4.61 -1.42 14.89
CA LEU A 64 -5.88 -1.43 14.17
C LEU A 64 -6.65 -2.75 14.35
N LYS A 65 -5.97 -3.81 14.79
CA LYS A 65 -6.54 -5.17 14.95
C LYS A 65 -7.21 -5.66 13.67
N ARG A 66 -6.53 -5.43 12.55
CA ARG A 66 -7.00 -5.72 11.19
C ARG A 66 -5.87 -6.31 10.36
N TRP A 67 -6.22 -7.20 9.45
CA TRP A 67 -5.29 -7.70 8.43
C TRP A 67 -5.24 -6.74 7.25
N LEU A 68 -4.04 -6.24 6.95
CA LEU A 68 -3.77 -5.21 5.94
C LEU A 68 -2.52 -5.57 5.13
N GLN A 69 -2.36 -4.90 4.00
CA GLN A 69 -1.08 -4.83 3.29
C GLN A 69 -0.04 -4.05 4.12
N LEU A 70 1.24 -4.20 3.77
CA LEU A 70 2.35 -3.46 4.37
C LEU A 70 2.35 -2.02 3.82
N GLY A 71 2.86 -1.06 4.57
CA GLY A 71 2.93 0.32 4.10
C GLY A 71 3.02 1.37 5.21
N GLY A 72 3.41 2.57 4.81
CA GLY A 72 3.73 3.62 5.76
C GLY A 72 3.86 5.01 5.16
N HIS A 73 4.32 5.94 5.99
CA HIS A 73 4.42 7.36 5.66
C HIS A 73 5.65 7.65 4.78
N CYS A 74 5.52 8.63 3.91
CA CYS A 74 6.63 9.05 3.05
C CYS A 74 7.72 9.82 3.82
N ASP A 75 7.38 10.52 4.90
CA ASP A 75 8.31 11.31 5.72
C ASP A 75 9.25 12.22 4.90
N GLY A 76 8.66 12.94 3.93
CA GLY A 76 9.34 13.86 3.02
C GLY A 76 9.96 13.18 1.78
N VAL A 77 9.98 11.84 1.71
CA VAL A 77 10.51 11.09 0.58
C VAL A 77 9.49 11.05 -0.56
N ARG A 78 9.81 11.72 -1.68
CA ARG A 78 8.95 11.76 -2.87
C ARG A 78 8.98 10.49 -3.72
N ASP A 79 9.91 9.59 -3.48
CA ASP A 79 9.98 8.32 -4.21
C ASP A 79 9.10 7.28 -3.51
N VAL A 80 7.80 7.28 -3.83
CA VAL A 80 6.81 6.48 -3.09
C VAL A 80 6.97 4.98 -3.34
N LEU A 81 7.49 4.58 -4.50
CA LEU A 81 7.85 3.19 -4.77
C LEU A 81 8.96 2.74 -3.82
N PHE A 82 10.00 3.58 -3.64
CA PHE A 82 11.06 3.31 -2.67
C PHE A 82 10.51 3.24 -1.24
N VAL A 83 9.62 4.16 -0.85
CA VAL A 83 8.96 4.13 0.47
C VAL A 83 8.21 2.82 0.68
N ALA A 84 7.32 2.45 -0.25
CA ALA A 84 6.56 1.20 -0.15
C ALA A 84 7.47 -0.02 -0.06
N GLN A 85 8.59 -0.04 -0.81
CA GLN A 85 9.56 -1.13 -0.73
C GLN A 85 10.27 -1.18 0.62
N ARG A 86 10.69 -0.02 1.16
CA ARG A 86 11.32 0.08 2.48
C ARG A 86 10.41 -0.46 3.57
N GLU A 87 9.16 0.01 3.62
CA GLU A 87 8.16 -0.46 4.60
C GLU A 87 7.92 -1.96 4.45
N ALA A 88 7.85 -2.47 3.22
CA ALA A 88 7.71 -3.90 2.99
C ALA A 88 8.87 -4.71 3.61
N TYR A 89 10.11 -4.23 3.51
CA TYR A 89 11.27 -4.86 4.16
C TYR A 89 11.19 -4.75 5.69
N GLU A 90 10.89 -3.56 6.21
CA GLU A 90 10.89 -3.27 7.64
C GLU A 90 9.80 -4.05 8.38
N GLU A 91 8.59 -4.12 7.81
CA GLU A 91 7.43 -4.75 8.43
C GLU A 91 7.39 -6.27 8.26
N SER A 92 7.93 -6.81 7.16
CA SER A 92 7.88 -8.26 6.91
C SER A 92 9.12 -9.02 7.40
N GLY A 93 10.26 -8.34 7.48
CA GLY A 93 11.57 -8.95 7.73
C GLY A 93 12.09 -9.86 6.61
N LEU A 94 11.45 -9.88 5.44
CA LEU A 94 11.92 -10.62 4.27
C LEU A 94 13.33 -10.16 3.89
N SER A 95 14.16 -11.12 3.50
CA SER A 95 15.55 -10.85 3.08
C SER A 95 15.63 -10.26 1.67
N TRP A 96 14.61 -10.50 0.84
CA TRP A 96 14.57 -10.01 -0.54
C TRP A 96 13.15 -9.74 -1.03
N ILE A 97 12.96 -8.54 -1.55
CA ILE A 97 11.72 -8.02 -2.13
C ILE A 97 12.10 -7.24 -3.39
N ARG A 98 11.47 -7.56 -4.52
CA ARG A 98 11.65 -6.80 -5.77
C ARG A 98 10.34 -6.21 -6.28
N PRO A 99 10.35 -5.01 -6.88
CA PRO A 99 9.18 -4.51 -7.59
C PRO A 99 8.91 -5.37 -8.82
N LEU A 100 7.63 -5.67 -9.08
CA LEU A 100 7.22 -6.29 -10.34
C LEU A 100 7.10 -5.27 -11.48
N SER A 101 6.86 -4.01 -11.13
CA SER A 101 6.84 -2.86 -12.03
C SER A 101 7.13 -1.60 -11.24
N SER A 102 7.53 -0.54 -11.95
CA SER A 102 7.59 0.81 -11.39
C SER A 102 6.25 1.55 -11.45
N ALA A 103 5.24 1.00 -12.13
CA ALA A 103 3.92 1.59 -12.24
C ALA A 103 3.14 1.47 -10.92
N ILE A 104 2.29 2.46 -10.65
CA ILE A 104 1.35 2.42 -9.53
C ILE A 104 0.32 1.32 -9.82
N PHE A 105 0.15 0.41 -8.86
CA PHE A 105 -0.79 -0.71 -8.96
C PHE A 105 -2.21 -0.31 -8.57
N ASP A 106 -2.36 0.45 -7.48
CA ASP A 106 -3.63 0.97 -6.99
C ASP A 106 -3.43 2.33 -6.32
N ILE A 107 -4.48 3.14 -6.31
CA ILE A 107 -4.54 4.37 -5.54
C ILE A 107 -5.77 4.29 -4.65
N ASP A 108 -5.56 4.47 -3.36
CA ASP A 108 -6.62 4.49 -2.38
C ASP A 108 -6.58 5.78 -1.57
N ILE A 109 -7.75 6.31 -1.23
CA ILE A 109 -7.85 7.50 -0.42
C ILE A 109 -8.80 7.17 0.72
N HIS A 110 -8.27 7.15 1.94
CA HIS A 110 -9.04 6.81 3.13
C HIS A 110 -8.82 7.82 4.23
N GLU A 111 -9.84 7.99 5.08
CA GLU A 111 -9.79 8.87 6.22
C GLU A 111 -9.13 8.18 7.41
N ILE A 112 -8.23 8.91 8.07
CA ILE A 112 -7.76 8.61 9.41
C ILE A 112 -8.58 9.47 10.38
N PRO A 113 -9.36 8.86 11.29
CA PRO A 113 -10.13 9.59 12.28
C PRO A 113 -9.23 10.43 13.19
N GLU A 114 -9.79 11.54 13.70
CA GLU A 114 -9.15 12.36 14.72
C GLU A 114 -8.69 11.49 15.89
N ASN A 115 -7.45 11.71 16.31
CA ASN A 115 -6.85 10.99 17.42
C ASN A 115 -5.79 11.86 18.12
N ALA A 116 -5.10 11.29 19.10
CA ALA A 116 -4.10 12.01 19.89
C ALA A 116 -2.94 12.60 19.06
N LYS A 117 -2.73 12.14 17.82
CA LYS A 117 -1.68 12.63 16.92
C LYS A 117 -2.11 13.80 16.03
N GLY A 118 -3.40 14.06 15.87
CA GLY A 118 -3.88 15.12 14.98
C GLY A 118 -5.35 15.03 14.61
N PRO A 119 -5.85 16.03 13.85
CA PRO A 119 -7.22 16.07 13.36
C PRO A 119 -7.50 14.91 12.39
N ALA A 120 -8.79 14.70 12.08
CA ALA A 120 -9.18 13.82 10.98
C ALA A 120 -8.55 14.31 9.66
N HIS A 121 -7.99 13.39 8.89
CA HIS A 121 -7.27 13.71 7.66
C HIS A 121 -7.27 12.54 6.69
N LEU A 122 -6.82 12.77 5.47
CA LEU A 122 -6.75 11.74 4.44
C LEU A 122 -5.34 11.20 4.31
N HIS A 123 -5.26 9.88 4.15
CA HIS A 123 -4.10 9.24 3.54
C HIS A 123 -4.37 9.09 2.04
N TYR A 124 -3.47 9.63 1.23
CA TYR A 124 -3.43 9.46 -0.21
C TYR A 124 -2.44 8.35 -0.55
N ASP A 125 -2.93 7.11 -0.57
CA ASP A 125 -2.11 5.91 -0.54
C ASP A 125 -1.80 5.41 -1.96
N MET A 126 -0.53 5.51 -2.36
CA MET A 126 -0.04 4.93 -3.61
C MET A 126 0.47 3.53 -3.36
N ARG A 127 -0.10 2.55 -4.07
CA ARG A 127 0.15 1.14 -3.82
C ARG A 127 0.93 0.52 -4.95
N PHE A 128 1.89 -0.32 -4.59
CA PHE A 128 2.78 -0.98 -5.55
C PHE A 128 2.79 -2.49 -5.35
N LEU A 129 3.12 -3.20 -6.43
CA LEU A 129 3.18 -4.65 -6.44
C LEU A 129 4.64 -5.13 -6.41
N PHE A 130 4.93 -5.99 -5.43
CA PHE A 130 6.24 -6.57 -5.21
C PHE A 130 6.18 -8.09 -5.24
N GLU A 131 7.33 -8.72 -5.44
CA GLU A 131 7.49 -10.17 -5.35
C GLU A 131 8.57 -10.52 -4.33
N ALA A 132 8.30 -11.59 -3.56
CA ALA A 132 9.26 -12.21 -2.66
C ALA A 132 9.10 -13.75 -2.69
N ASP A 133 10.10 -14.46 -2.15
CA ASP A 133 10.04 -15.91 -1.98
C ASP A 133 9.17 -16.24 -0.76
N MET A 134 8.16 -17.09 -0.97
CA MET A 134 7.27 -17.56 0.09
C MET A 134 7.97 -18.49 1.09
N CYS A 135 9.14 -19.03 0.74
CA CYS A 135 9.96 -19.82 1.64
C CYS A 135 10.78 -18.95 2.62
N ASP A 136 10.90 -17.65 2.35
CA ASP A 136 11.59 -16.71 3.23
C ASP A 136 10.72 -16.42 4.47
N PRO A 137 11.22 -16.67 5.70
CA PRO A 137 10.44 -16.49 6.90
C PRO A 137 10.03 -15.03 7.14
N LEU A 138 8.74 -14.84 7.43
CA LEU A 138 8.23 -13.56 7.93
C LEU A 138 8.66 -13.35 9.39
N LYS A 139 8.91 -12.10 9.76
CA LYS A 139 9.32 -11.71 11.11
C LYS A 139 8.39 -10.65 11.67
N ILE A 140 7.68 -11.01 12.74
CA ILE A 140 6.83 -10.08 13.49
C ILE A 140 7.67 -8.93 14.07
N THR A 141 7.13 -7.72 13.96
CA THR A 141 7.72 -6.49 14.49
C THR A 141 6.88 -5.96 15.66
N ASP A 142 7.27 -4.83 16.24
CA ASP A 142 6.45 -4.19 17.27
C ASP A 142 5.12 -3.65 16.72
N GLU A 143 4.97 -3.56 15.39
CA GLU A 143 3.81 -3.01 14.70
C GLU A 143 2.76 -4.07 14.32
N SER A 144 3.13 -5.36 14.38
CA SER A 144 2.25 -6.48 14.06
C SER A 144 2.04 -7.39 15.27
N ASP A 145 0.83 -7.96 15.38
CA ASP A 145 0.63 -9.13 16.25
C ASP A 145 0.90 -10.45 15.50
N ASP A 146 0.78 -10.42 14.17
CA ASP A 146 0.98 -11.58 13.29
C ASP A 146 1.31 -11.13 11.85
N LEU A 147 1.91 -12.04 11.07
CA LEU A 147 2.24 -11.87 9.65
C LEU A 147 2.01 -13.20 8.94
N ALA A 148 1.32 -13.16 7.79
CA ALA A 148 0.97 -14.38 7.08
C ALA A 148 1.07 -14.21 5.56
N TRP A 149 1.54 -15.27 4.90
CA TRP A 149 1.26 -15.49 3.49
C TRP A 149 -0.17 -16.00 3.35
N VAL A 150 -1.08 -15.14 2.87
CA VAL A 150 -2.50 -15.43 2.72
C VAL A 150 -2.80 -15.77 1.27
N ALA A 151 -3.48 -16.89 1.05
CA ALA A 151 -3.94 -17.28 -0.28
C ALA A 151 -4.98 -16.28 -0.81
N LEU A 152 -4.86 -15.87 -2.07
CA LEU A 152 -5.71 -14.82 -2.64
C LEU A 152 -7.20 -15.19 -2.70
N ASP A 153 -7.51 -16.47 -2.79
CA ASP A 153 -8.88 -17.01 -2.75
C ASP A 153 -9.43 -17.20 -1.33
N ARG A 154 -8.64 -16.85 -0.31
CA ARG A 154 -8.96 -16.93 1.11
C ARG A 154 -8.81 -15.58 1.84
N LEU A 155 -8.66 -14.47 1.10
CA LEU A 155 -8.49 -13.14 1.70
C LEU A 155 -9.62 -12.79 2.69
N GLU A 156 -10.85 -13.19 2.36
CA GLU A 156 -12.05 -12.96 3.18
C GLU A 156 -12.04 -13.72 4.52
N ASP A 157 -11.18 -14.73 4.70
CA ASP A 157 -10.99 -15.34 6.02
C ASP A 157 -10.24 -14.40 7.00
N TYR A 158 -9.51 -13.42 6.45
CA TYR A 158 -8.63 -12.52 7.19
C TYR A 158 -9.19 -11.11 7.29
N THR A 159 -9.86 -10.62 6.23
CA THR A 159 -10.33 -9.23 6.16
C THR A 159 -11.54 -9.07 5.25
N ASP A 160 -12.47 -8.20 5.64
CA ASP A 160 -13.58 -7.72 4.82
C ASP A 160 -13.29 -6.35 4.18
N GLU A 161 -12.07 -5.85 4.37
CA GLU A 161 -11.66 -4.52 3.94
C GLU A 161 -11.49 -4.47 2.43
N HIS A 162 -12.34 -3.67 1.77
CA HIS A 162 -12.28 -3.47 0.33
C HIS A 162 -10.89 -2.98 -0.13
N SER A 163 -10.21 -2.20 0.72
CA SER A 163 -8.86 -1.70 0.47
C SER A 163 -7.83 -2.82 0.27
N VAL A 164 -8.05 -4.01 0.84
CA VAL A 164 -7.22 -5.21 0.62
C VAL A 164 -7.82 -6.05 -0.50
N LEU A 165 -9.12 -6.32 -0.48
CA LEU A 165 -9.78 -7.24 -1.42
C LEU A 165 -9.65 -6.80 -2.88
N VAL A 166 -9.55 -5.49 -3.15
CA VAL A 166 -9.33 -4.93 -4.50
C VAL A 166 -8.08 -5.50 -5.18
N MET A 167 -7.08 -5.94 -4.42
CA MET A 167 -5.84 -6.46 -4.97
C MET A 167 -6.09 -7.71 -5.84
N ARG A 168 -7.05 -8.56 -5.47
CA ARG A 168 -7.37 -9.78 -6.23
C ARG A 168 -7.90 -9.46 -7.63
N ASP A 169 -8.74 -8.44 -7.72
CA ASP A 169 -9.34 -8.04 -9.00
C ASP A 169 -8.31 -7.32 -9.87
N LYS A 170 -7.50 -6.43 -9.28
CA LYS A 170 -6.44 -5.71 -10.00
C LYS A 170 -5.31 -6.61 -10.47
N LEU A 171 -4.90 -7.60 -9.67
CA LEU A 171 -3.81 -8.51 -10.03
C LEU A 171 -4.14 -9.34 -11.29
N ARG A 172 -5.41 -9.69 -11.50
CA ARG A 172 -5.88 -10.38 -12.72
C ARG A 172 -5.69 -9.54 -13.99
N GLY A 173 -5.88 -8.22 -13.89
CA GLY A 173 -5.63 -7.28 -14.99
C GLY A 173 -4.16 -6.99 -15.20
N PHE A 174 -3.36 -7.00 -14.12
CA PHE A 174 -1.93 -6.72 -14.15
C PHE A 174 -1.10 -7.84 -14.79
N ALA A 175 -1.50 -9.10 -14.63
CA ALA A 175 -0.79 -10.27 -15.19
C ALA A 175 -0.99 -10.45 -16.72
N GLN A 176 -1.79 -9.62 -17.37
CA GLN A 176 -2.08 -9.67 -18.82
C GLN A 176 -1.37 -8.56 -19.61
N GLY A 177 -0.58 -7.72 -18.95
CA GLY A 177 0.20 -6.63 -19.54
C GLY A 177 1.68 -6.96 -19.72
#